data_AF-A0A1J9R5A6-F1
#
_entry.id   AF-A0A1J9R5A6-F1
#
_cell.length_a   1.000
_cell.length_b   1.000
_cell.length_c   1.000
_cell.angle_alpha   90.00
_cell.angle_beta   90.00
_cell.angle_gamma   90.00
#
_symmetry.space_group_name_H-M   'P 1'
#
loop_
_entity.id
_entity.type
_entity.pdbx_description
1 polymer ?
#
loop_
_entity_poly.entity_id
_entity_poly.type
_entity_poly.pdbx_seq_one_letter_code
_entity_poly.pdbx_strand_id
1 'polypeptide(L)'
;MKENIYDKLGLKSTTFRPENLPDFAARRVEISSRNAEGKFNPMAVPIYPIPATDCLGGTGLYSTTREYTTLLATLLAGGGSVLKPESVEQIFKPQLEDKKLMNDLLNAPGGQRLNRSLTTGKVVTMGLSVCINLDDVPGMRPANCVGGGGLTNMFWWLDQNSGICAGLFFHYLPPVDPLAVEVADKIEEVVYKNLRGGA
;
A
#
# COMPACT_ATOMS: atom_id res chain seq x y z
N MET A 1 2.20 19.22 2.59
CA MET A 1 1.25 18.27 1.94
C MET A 1 -0.18 18.80 1.86
N LYS A 2 -0.68 19.54 2.87
CA LYS A 2 -2.03 20.14 2.84
C LYS A 2 -2.35 20.86 1.52
N GLU A 3 -1.58 21.88 1.18
CA GLU A 3 -1.81 22.70 -0.03
C GLU A 3 -1.63 21.93 -1.35
N ASN A 4 -0.64 21.04 -1.41
CA ASN A 4 -0.20 20.44 -2.68
C ASN A 4 -0.87 19.11 -3.02
N ILE A 5 -1.47 18.42 -2.03
CA ILE A 5 -2.10 17.11 -2.22
C ILE A 5 -3.49 17.11 -1.58
N TYR A 6 -3.59 17.41 -0.29
CA TYR A 6 -4.83 17.18 0.46
C TYR A 6 -5.96 18.09 -0.01
N ASP A 7 -5.72 19.38 -0.08
CA ASP A 7 -6.72 20.37 -0.50
C ASP A 7 -7.13 20.15 -1.96
N LYS A 8 -6.17 19.80 -2.82
CA LYS A 8 -6.42 19.53 -4.24
C LYS A 8 -7.29 18.30 -4.49
N LEU A 9 -7.16 17.28 -3.64
CA LEU A 9 -7.94 16.04 -3.74
C LEU A 9 -9.11 15.98 -2.75
N GLY A 10 -9.33 17.04 -1.97
CA GLY A 10 -10.37 17.09 -0.93
C GLY A 10 -10.17 16.10 0.22
N LEU A 11 -8.92 15.73 0.55
CA LEU A 11 -8.59 14.80 1.64
C LEU A 11 -8.67 15.55 2.97
N LYS A 12 -9.65 15.20 3.82
CA LYS A 12 -9.94 15.89 5.08
C LYS A 12 -9.43 15.16 6.31
N SER A 13 -9.18 13.85 6.20
CA SER A 13 -8.69 13.01 7.29
C SER A 13 -7.22 12.58 7.11
N THR A 14 -6.58 12.97 6.02
CA THR A 14 -5.17 12.66 5.73
C THR A 14 -4.24 13.70 6.34
N THR A 15 -3.40 13.32 7.31
CA THR A 15 -2.56 14.27 8.05
C THR A 15 -1.42 13.59 8.82
N PHE A 16 -0.35 14.36 9.13
CA PHE A 16 0.70 13.99 10.10
C PHE A 16 0.39 14.46 11.53
N ARG A 17 -0.67 15.25 11.70
CA ARG A 17 -1.13 15.81 12.98
C ARG A 17 -2.56 15.33 13.26
N PRO A 18 -2.78 14.01 13.42
CA PRO A 18 -4.12 13.45 13.58
C PRO A 18 -4.82 13.95 14.85
N GLU A 19 -4.09 14.35 15.88
CA GLU A 19 -4.59 14.94 17.11
C GLU A 19 -5.41 16.23 16.87
N ASN A 20 -5.19 16.90 15.74
CA ASN A 20 -5.93 18.10 15.36
C ASN A 20 -7.21 17.78 14.56
N LEU A 21 -7.48 16.52 14.21
CA LEU A 21 -8.71 16.13 13.52
C LEU A 21 -9.89 16.13 14.50
N PRO A 22 -11.08 16.55 14.05
CA PRO A 22 -12.29 16.37 14.83
C PRO A 22 -12.54 14.87 15.07
N ASP A 23 -12.90 14.56 16.31
CA ASP A 23 -13.25 13.23 16.79
C ASP A 23 -12.18 12.16 16.54
N PHE A 24 -10.90 12.54 16.49
CA PHE A 24 -9.80 11.62 16.20
C PHE A 24 -9.83 10.38 17.11
N ALA A 25 -9.94 10.59 18.42
CA ALA A 25 -9.97 9.50 19.40
C ALA A 25 -11.13 8.52 19.17
N ALA A 26 -12.29 9.01 18.69
CA ALA A 26 -13.47 8.17 18.46
C ALA A 26 -13.42 7.43 17.11
N ARG A 27 -12.66 7.93 16.14
CA ARG A 27 -12.59 7.38 14.76
C ARG A 27 -11.31 6.59 14.48
N ARG A 28 -10.28 6.76 15.29
CA ARG A 28 -9.00 6.06 15.17
C ARG A 28 -9.18 4.56 15.34
N VAL A 29 -8.56 3.79 14.44
CA VAL A 29 -8.42 2.35 14.62
C VAL A 29 -7.17 2.07 15.44
N GLU A 30 -7.34 1.38 16.56
CA GLU A 30 -6.24 0.94 17.42
C GLU A 30 -5.46 -0.21 16.78
N ILE A 31 -4.15 -0.23 17.02
CA ILE A 31 -3.30 -1.32 16.55
C ILE A 31 -3.30 -2.44 17.59
N SER A 32 -3.49 -3.66 17.13
CA SER A 32 -3.39 -4.86 17.98
C SER A 32 -2.16 -5.71 17.65
N SER A 33 -1.71 -6.52 18.58
CA SER A 33 -0.75 -7.59 18.36
C SER A 33 -1.45 -8.94 18.37
N ARG A 34 -1.28 -9.72 17.32
CA ARG A 34 -1.81 -11.07 17.19
C ARG A 34 -0.78 -12.07 17.70
N ASN A 35 -1.15 -12.85 18.73
CA ASN A 35 -0.26 -13.84 19.32
C ASN A 35 -0.30 -15.19 18.58
N ALA A 36 0.52 -16.15 19.02
CA ALA A 36 0.63 -17.47 18.40
C ALA A 36 -0.67 -18.29 18.47
N GLU A 37 -1.52 -18.05 19.48
CA GLU A 37 -2.85 -18.64 19.60
C GLU A 37 -3.91 -17.94 18.73
N GLY A 38 -3.51 -16.91 17.97
CA GLY A 38 -4.37 -16.16 17.06
C GLY A 38 -5.25 -15.11 17.74
N LYS A 39 -5.04 -14.82 19.03
CA LYS A 39 -5.76 -13.78 19.78
C LYS A 39 -5.14 -12.40 19.52
N PHE A 40 -6.00 -11.40 19.41
CA PHE A 40 -5.61 -10.00 19.26
C PHE A 40 -5.59 -9.30 20.63
N ASN A 41 -4.44 -8.73 20.97
CA ASN A 41 -4.27 -7.95 22.18
C ASN A 41 -4.00 -6.48 21.79
N PRO A 42 -4.73 -5.51 22.36
CA PRO A 42 -4.45 -4.10 22.12
C PRO A 42 -2.98 -3.76 22.43
N MET A 43 -2.36 -2.93 21.60
CA MET A 43 -1.05 -2.39 21.94
C MET A 43 -1.15 -1.39 23.09
N ALA A 44 -0.32 -1.56 24.11
CA ALA A 44 -0.31 -0.69 25.28
C ALA A 44 0.20 0.74 25.00
N VAL A 45 1.05 0.88 23.97
CA VAL A 45 1.62 2.16 23.54
C VAL A 45 1.49 2.26 22.02
N PRO A 46 1.12 3.42 21.46
CA PRO A 46 1.16 3.64 20.03
C PRO A 46 2.55 3.36 19.45
N ILE A 47 2.63 2.82 18.22
CA ILE A 47 3.92 2.59 17.54
C ILE A 47 4.72 3.90 17.41
N TYR A 48 4.01 5.01 17.22
CA TYR A 48 4.58 6.35 17.16
C TYR A 48 3.86 7.28 18.14
N PRO A 49 4.58 8.19 18.81
CA PRO A 49 3.99 9.16 19.71
C PRO A 49 2.96 10.03 18.99
N ILE A 50 1.92 10.43 19.72
CA ILE A 50 0.87 11.36 19.26
C ILE A 50 0.73 12.43 20.34
N PRO A 51 1.12 13.70 20.08
CA PRO A 51 1.67 14.21 18.83
C PRO A 51 3.10 13.68 18.57
N ALA A 52 3.43 13.43 17.29
CA ALA A 52 4.80 13.13 16.89
C ALA A 52 5.64 14.40 16.86
N THR A 53 6.90 14.35 17.30
CA THR A 53 7.82 15.51 17.23
C THR A 53 7.91 16.04 15.80
N ASP A 54 8.23 15.15 14.86
CA ASP A 54 8.47 15.49 13.46
C ASP A 54 7.48 14.79 12.52
N CYS A 55 7.30 15.35 11.32
CA CYS A 55 6.57 14.71 10.23
C CYS A 55 7.52 13.78 9.46
N LEU A 56 7.45 12.47 9.68
CA LEU A 56 8.34 11.51 9.03
C LEU A 56 7.75 11.09 7.66
N GLY A 57 8.40 11.43 6.54
CA GLY A 57 7.81 11.17 5.21
C GLY A 57 7.57 9.70 4.89
N GLY A 58 8.37 8.79 5.45
CA GLY A 58 8.22 7.34 5.27
C GLY A 58 7.24 6.67 6.25
N THR A 59 6.81 7.36 7.30
CA THR A 59 5.95 6.78 8.34
C THR A 59 5.18 7.84 9.14
N GLY A 60 3.98 7.54 9.65
CA GLY A 60 3.27 8.46 10.54
C GLY A 60 2.25 9.37 9.86
N LEU A 61 1.97 9.13 8.58
CA LEU A 61 0.76 9.66 7.96
C LEU A 61 -0.45 8.87 8.46
N TYR A 62 -1.47 9.56 8.93
CA TYR A 62 -2.80 9.01 9.19
C TYR A 62 -3.70 9.34 8.01
N SER A 63 -4.59 8.42 7.66
CA SER A 63 -5.59 8.61 6.60
C SER A 63 -6.77 7.66 6.84
N THR A 64 -7.75 7.69 5.93
CA THR A 64 -8.82 6.69 5.84
C THR A 64 -8.58 5.82 4.62
N THR A 65 -9.15 4.62 4.62
CA THR A 65 -9.09 3.73 3.43
C THR A 65 -9.64 4.43 2.18
N ARG A 66 -10.74 5.17 2.32
CA ARG A 66 -11.35 5.95 1.23
C ARG A 66 -10.38 6.98 0.64
N GLU A 67 -9.77 7.82 1.49
CA GLU A 67 -8.86 8.87 1.03
C GLU A 67 -7.55 8.32 0.44
N TYR A 68 -7.04 7.21 1.00
CA TYR A 68 -5.89 6.53 0.41
C TYR A 68 -6.24 5.95 -0.98
N THR A 69 -7.42 5.33 -1.14
CA THR A 69 -7.89 4.87 -2.45
C THR A 69 -8.11 6.04 -3.43
N THR A 70 -8.54 7.22 -2.97
CA THR A 70 -8.60 8.43 -3.82
C THR A 70 -7.21 8.82 -4.35
N LEU A 71 -6.15 8.70 -3.54
CA LEU A 71 -4.78 8.93 -4.00
C LEU A 71 -4.37 7.91 -5.07
N LEU A 72 -4.65 6.62 -4.85
CA LEU A 72 -4.37 5.58 -5.85
C LEU A 72 -5.13 5.82 -7.16
N ALA A 73 -6.43 6.12 -7.09
CA ALA A 73 -7.25 6.43 -8.25
C ALA A 73 -6.75 7.69 -8.99
N THR A 74 -6.23 8.69 -8.26
CA THR A 74 -5.63 9.89 -8.85
C THR A 74 -4.39 9.53 -9.67
N LEU A 75 -3.51 8.68 -9.14
CA LEU A 75 -2.33 8.20 -9.87
C LEU A 75 -2.75 7.36 -11.08
N LEU A 76 -3.75 6.49 -10.92
CA LEU A 76 -4.28 5.67 -12.00
C LEU A 76 -4.84 6.53 -13.15
N ALA A 77 -5.48 7.66 -12.81
CA ALA A 77 -6.00 8.64 -13.75
C ALA A 77 -4.94 9.64 -14.28
N GLY A 78 -3.64 9.35 -14.14
CA GLY A 78 -2.57 10.19 -14.69
C GLY A 78 -2.19 11.41 -13.85
N GLY A 79 -2.53 11.41 -12.55
CA GLY A 79 -2.03 12.39 -11.58
C GLY A 79 -2.98 13.52 -11.21
N GLY A 80 -4.09 13.66 -11.95
CA GLY A 80 -5.14 14.65 -11.68
C GLY A 80 -4.58 16.08 -11.53
N SER A 81 -4.98 16.79 -10.47
CA SER A 81 -4.48 18.13 -10.17
C SER A 81 -3.16 18.16 -9.38
N VAL A 82 -2.59 16.99 -9.06
CA VAL A 82 -1.43 16.85 -8.18
C VAL A 82 -0.15 16.68 -8.98
N LEU A 83 -0.15 15.82 -9.99
CA LEU A 83 0.99 15.52 -10.85
C LEU A 83 0.58 15.60 -12.32
N LYS A 84 1.56 15.89 -13.18
CA LYS A 84 1.40 15.76 -14.63
C LYS A 84 1.45 14.27 -15.03
N PRO A 85 0.79 13.87 -16.12
CA PRO A 85 0.83 12.49 -16.61
C PRO A 85 2.26 11.95 -16.79
N GLU A 86 3.16 12.74 -17.36
CA GLU A 86 4.55 12.31 -17.60
C GLU A 86 5.32 12.09 -16.30
N SER A 87 4.95 12.80 -15.23
CA SER A 87 5.52 12.57 -13.89
C SER A 87 5.01 11.27 -13.27
N VAL A 88 3.74 10.92 -13.50
CA VAL A 88 3.18 9.64 -13.07
C VAL A 88 3.84 8.48 -13.81
N GLU A 89 4.09 8.62 -15.11
CA GLU A 89 4.82 7.62 -15.89
C GLU A 89 6.23 7.36 -15.30
N GLN A 90 6.93 8.39 -14.81
CA GLN A 90 8.23 8.19 -14.15
C GLN A 90 8.13 7.39 -12.84
N ILE A 91 7.02 7.50 -12.10
CA ILE A 91 6.80 6.72 -10.87
C ILE A 91 6.80 5.23 -11.19
N PHE A 92 6.17 4.85 -12.29
CA PHE A 92 5.96 3.46 -12.69
C PHE A 92 7.05 2.90 -13.62
N LYS A 93 8.04 3.73 -13.97
CA LYS A 93 9.19 3.30 -14.77
C LYS A 93 10.24 2.61 -13.88
N PRO A 94 10.84 1.49 -14.32
CA PRO A 94 12.00 0.89 -13.64
C PRO A 94 13.14 1.90 -13.43
N GLN A 95 13.63 2.01 -12.20
CA GLN A 95 14.72 2.92 -11.81
C GLN A 95 16.01 2.18 -11.40
N LEU A 96 15.97 0.85 -11.29
CA LEU A 96 17.16 0.05 -10.99
C LEU A 96 17.85 -0.41 -12.27
N GLU A 97 19.15 -0.16 -12.38
CA GLU A 97 19.99 -0.69 -13.45
C GLU A 97 20.13 -2.21 -13.35
N ASP A 98 20.36 -2.72 -12.14
CA ASP A 98 20.37 -4.16 -11.83
C ASP A 98 19.39 -4.48 -10.70
N LYS A 99 18.53 -5.47 -10.96
CA LYS A 99 17.50 -5.97 -10.05
C LYS A 99 17.86 -7.32 -9.41
N LYS A 100 19.00 -7.91 -9.77
CA LYS A 100 19.38 -9.27 -9.36
C LYS A 100 19.38 -9.45 -7.85
N LEU A 101 20.09 -8.59 -7.12
CA LEU A 101 20.19 -8.68 -5.66
C LEU A 101 18.81 -8.59 -4.98
N MET A 102 17.95 -7.67 -5.42
CA MET A 102 16.59 -7.53 -4.90
C MET A 102 15.80 -8.83 -5.13
N ASN A 103 15.82 -9.38 -6.35
CA ASN A 103 15.09 -10.61 -6.66
C ASN A 103 15.67 -11.82 -5.93
N ASP A 104 16.99 -11.91 -5.75
CA ASP A 104 17.63 -12.99 -4.98
C ASP A 104 17.17 -12.96 -3.51
N LEU A 105 17.12 -11.76 -2.89
CA LEU A 105 16.65 -11.59 -1.52
C LEU A 105 15.16 -11.91 -1.36
N LEU A 106 14.33 -11.45 -2.29
CA LEU A 106 12.89 -11.67 -2.27
C LEU A 106 12.51 -13.14 -2.53
N ASN A 107 13.30 -13.84 -3.34
CA ASN A 107 13.07 -15.26 -3.66
C ASN A 107 13.81 -16.23 -2.74
N ALA A 108 14.64 -15.74 -1.81
CA ALA A 108 15.28 -16.57 -0.80
C ALA A 108 14.25 -17.28 0.11
N PRO A 109 14.58 -18.43 0.70
CA PRO A 109 13.71 -19.10 1.66
C PRO A 109 13.24 -18.16 2.77
N GLY A 110 11.91 -18.01 2.91
CA GLY A 110 11.29 -17.08 3.86
C GLY A 110 11.01 -15.66 3.32
N GLY A 111 11.62 -15.27 2.19
CA GLY A 111 11.42 -13.98 1.53
C GLY A 111 10.02 -13.81 0.94
N GLN A 112 9.39 -14.89 0.47
CA GLN A 112 8.06 -14.88 -0.16
C GLN A 112 6.96 -14.24 0.71
N ARG A 113 7.08 -14.34 2.04
CA ARG A 113 6.18 -13.60 2.93
C ARG A 113 6.41 -12.10 2.78
N LEU A 114 7.65 -11.66 2.98
CA LEU A 114 8.02 -10.24 2.85
C LEU A 114 7.67 -9.66 1.48
N ASN A 115 7.67 -10.48 0.43
CA ASN A 115 7.25 -10.08 -0.91
C ASN A 115 5.86 -9.48 -0.90
N ARG A 116 4.88 -10.05 -0.17
CA ARG A 116 3.49 -9.57 -0.25
C ARG A 116 3.31 -8.11 0.16
N SER A 117 4.18 -7.60 1.03
CA SER A 117 4.23 -6.17 1.40
C SER A 117 4.69 -5.24 0.28
N LEU A 118 5.25 -5.79 -0.79
CA LEU A 118 5.78 -5.07 -1.94
C LEU A 118 5.04 -5.47 -3.24
N THR A 119 4.79 -6.76 -3.43
CA THR A 119 4.47 -7.40 -4.71
C THR A 119 3.94 -8.83 -4.53
N THR A 120 3.27 -9.37 -5.55
CA THR A 120 2.92 -10.80 -5.68
C THR A 120 3.74 -11.52 -6.76
N GLY A 121 4.59 -10.79 -7.51
CA GLY A 121 5.38 -11.32 -8.61
C GLY A 121 6.70 -11.93 -8.15
N LYS A 122 7.30 -12.77 -8.98
CA LYS A 122 8.61 -13.39 -8.71
C LYS A 122 9.75 -12.57 -9.27
N VAL A 123 9.47 -11.75 -10.29
CA VAL A 123 10.47 -10.89 -10.93
C VAL A 123 10.03 -9.45 -10.76
N VAL A 124 10.81 -8.66 -10.04
CA VAL A 124 10.43 -7.29 -9.68
C VAL A 124 11.56 -6.28 -9.86
N THR A 125 11.20 -5.01 -9.90
CA THR A 125 12.14 -3.87 -9.83
C THR A 125 11.50 -2.76 -9.01
N MET A 126 12.24 -1.67 -8.77
CA MET A 126 11.71 -0.49 -8.09
C MET A 126 11.45 0.63 -9.08
N GLY A 127 10.28 1.25 -8.95
CA GLY A 127 10.00 2.57 -9.46
C GLY A 127 10.31 3.64 -8.42
N LEU A 128 9.77 4.85 -8.59
CA LEU A 128 9.91 5.89 -7.58
C LEU A 128 8.90 5.64 -6.46
N SER A 129 9.38 5.14 -5.32
CA SER A 129 8.57 4.80 -4.13
C SER A 129 7.58 3.63 -4.30
N VAL A 130 7.68 2.86 -5.38
CA VAL A 130 6.80 1.71 -5.65
C VAL A 130 7.61 0.49 -6.08
N CYS A 131 7.11 -0.70 -5.75
CA CYS A 131 7.62 -1.95 -6.34
C CYS A 131 6.84 -2.25 -7.62
N ILE A 132 7.53 -2.72 -8.66
CA ILE A 132 6.95 -3.01 -9.98
C ILE A 132 7.11 -4.50 -10.25
N ASN A 133 5.99 -5.19 -10.52
CA ASN A 133 6.00 -6.56 -11.03
C ASN A 133 6.46 -6.56 -12.49
N LEU A 134 7.38 -7.44 -12.86
CA LEU A 134 7.83 -7.63 -14.25
C LEU A 134 7.30 -8.91 -14.88
N ASP A 135 6.70 -9.80 -14.07
CA ASP A 135 6.03 -11.01 -14.50
C ASP A 135 4.50 -10.94 -14.24
N ASP A 136 3.74 -11.64 -15.08
CA ASP A 136 2.31 -11.85 -14.84
C ASP A 136 2.11 -12.81 -13.68
N VAL A 137 1.18 -12.48 -12.78
CA VAL A 137 0.74 -13.38 -11.71
C VAL A 137 -0.60 -14.01 -12.14
N PRO A 138 -0.65 -15.32 -12.45
CA PRO A 138 -1.86 -15.96 -12.94
C PRO A 138 -3.06 -15.74 -12.02
N GLY A 139 -4.18 -15.26 -12.59
CA GLY A 139 -5.41 -14.97 -11.85
C GLY A 139 -5.41 -13.66 -11.05
N MET A 140 -4.27 -12.97 -10.95
CA MET A 140 -4.07 -11.75 -10.17
C MET A 140 -3.50 -10.63 -11.07
N ARG A 141 -2.66 -9.74 -10.50
CA ARG A 141 -2.08 -8.61 -11.22
C ARG A 141 -1.16 -9.04 -12.38
N PRO A 142 -1.22 -8.33 -13.53
CA PRO A 142 -0.31 -8.56 -14.65
C PRO A 142 1.06 -7.93 -14.42
N ALA A 143 1.97 -8.18 -15.36
CA ALA A 143 3.24 -7.46 -15.46
C ALA A 143 3.00 -5.93 -15.56
N ASN A 144 3.95 -5.18 -15.01
CA ASN A 144 3.95 -3.72 -14.82
C ASN A 144 2.93 -3.17 -13.81
N CYS A 145 2.16 -4.02 -13.12
CA CYS A 145 1.41 -3.58 -11.95
C CYS A 145 2.37 -3.12 -10.86
N VAL A 146 2.08 -1.98 -10.25
CA VAL A 146 2.85 -1.47 -9.11
C VAL A 146 2.17 -1.79 -7.79
N GLY A 147 2.93 -1.79 -6.71
CA GLY A 147 2.38 -2.03 -5.38
C GLY A 147 3.31 -1.62 -4.26
N GLY A 148 2.78 -1.81 -3.07
CA GLY A 148 3.47 -1.56 -1.81
C GLY A 148 2.59 -1.97 -0.64
N GLY A 149 3.03 -1.59 0.55
CA GLY A 149 2.37 -2.02 1.77
C GLY A 149 2.79 -1.19 2.96
N GLY A 150 2.29 -1.62 4.12
CA GLY A 150 2.54 -0.97 5.38
C GLY A 150 2.62 -1.95 6.53
N LEU A 151 3.30 -1.50 7.59
CA LEU A 151 3.72 -2.32 8.72
C LEU A 151 2.59 -3.14 9.36
N THR A 152 1.37 -2.61 9.43
CA THR A 152 0.25 -3.26 10.12
C THR A 152 -0.57 -4.19 9.23
N ASN A 153 0.08 -4.89 8.30
CA ASN A 153 -0.57 -5.69 7.24
C ASN A 153 -1.43 -4.81 6.31
N MET A 154 -0.84 -3.78 5.72
CA MET A 154 -1.50 -3.03 4.65
C MET A 154 -0.89 -3.44 3.33
N PHE A 155 -1.73 -3.66 2.31
CA PHE A 155 -1.31 -4.06 0.97
C PHE A 155 -2.08 -3.23 -0.04
N TRP A 156 -1.40 -2.68 -1.04
CA TRP A 156 -2.05 -1.96 -2.13
C TRP A 156 -1.38 -2.24 -3.46
N TRP A 157 -2.15 -2.08 -4.53
CA TRP A 157 -1.66 -2.24 -5.90
C TRP A 157 -2.41 -1.34 -6.88
N LEU A 158 -1.76 -1.07 -8.00
CA LEU A 158 -2.26 -0.24 -9.08
C LEU A 158 -1.75 -0.80 -10.41
N ASP A 159 -2.69 -1.21 -11.25
CA ASP A 159 -2.49 -1.69 -12.60
C ASP A 159 -3.08 -0.68 -13.59
N GLN A 160 -2.20 0.07 -14.24
CA GLN A 160 -2.62 1.06 -15.24
C GLN A 160 -3.25 0.43 -16.48
N ASN A 161 -2.79 -0.75 -16.88
CA ASN A 161 -3.24 -1.38 -18.12
C ASN A 161 -4.68 -1.88 -18.00
N SER A 162 -5.03 -2.43 -16.84
CA SER A 162 -6.41 -2.88 -16.57
C SER A 162 -7.30 -1.77 -16.00
N GLY A 163 -6.76 -0.60 -15.67
CA GLY A 163 -7.52 0.46 -15.00
C GLY A 163 -7.98 0.06 -13.59
N ILE A 164 -7.20 -0.77 -12.89
CA ILE A 164 -7.56 -1.30 -11.57
C ILE A 164 -6.59 -0.77 -10.52
N CYS A 165 -7.13 -0.25 -9.41
CA CYS A 165 -6.35 -0.03 -8.20
C CYS A 165 -7.15 -0.50 -6.99
N ALA A 166 -6.46 -1.03 -5.98
CA ALA A 166 -7.09 -1.54 -4.78
C ALA A 166 -6.12 -1.53 -3.60
N GLY A 167 -6.68 -1.63 -2.40
CA GLY A 167 -5.92 -1.79 -1.17
C GLY A 167 -6.71 -2.52 -0.10
N LEU A 168 -5.99 -3.29 0.70
CA LEU A 168 -6.49 -4.02 1.86
C LEU A 168 -5.73 -3.55 3.09
N PHE A 169 -6.47 -3.08 4.10
CA PHE A 169 -5.91 -2.36 5.23
C PHE A 169 -6.27 -3.06 6.53
N PHE A 170 -5.34 -3.85 7.05
CA PHE A 170 -5.41 -4.34 8.42
C PHE A 170 -4.70 -3.37 9.38
N HIS A 171 -4.95 -3.53 10.68
CA HIS A 171 -4.38 -2.70 11.75
C HIS A 171 -3.83 -3.58 12.88
N TYR A 172 -2.99 -4.56 12.53
CA TYR A 172 -2.36 -5.42 13.53
C TYR A 172 -0.96 -5.89 13.14
N LEU A 173 -0.21 -6.31 14.17
CA LEU A 173 1.13 -6.90 14.09
C LEU A 173 1.08 -8.41 14.40
N PRO A 174 2.09 -9.21 14.00
CA PRO A 174 3.28 -8.82 13.22
C PRO A 174 2.96 -8.51 11.74
N PRO A 175 3.83 -7.77 11.03
CA PRO A 175 3.68 -7.56 9.60
C PRO A 175 3.71 -8.90 8.85
N VAL A 176 3.00 -8.96 7.74
CA VAL A 176 2.94 -10.12 6.87
C VAL A 176 2.46 -11.39 7.60
N ASP A 177 1.40 -11.22 8.39
CA ASP A 177 0.71 -12.32 9.03
C ASP A 177 0.16 -13.26 7.93
N PRO A 178 0.38 -14.60 8.05
CA PRO A 178 -0.02 -15.53 7.00
C PRO A 178 -1.51 -15.47 6.63
N LEU A 179 -2.39 -15.20 7.59
CA LEU A 179 -3.82 -15.08 7.33
C LEU A 179 -4.14 -13.77 6.59
N ALA A 180 -3.49 -12.66 6.93
CA ALA A 180 -3.64 -11.41 6.18
C ALA A 180 -3.21 -11.58 4.71
N VAL A 181 -2.10 -12.29 4.47
CA VAL A 181 -1.60 -12.61 3.12
C VAL A 181 -2.60 -13.47 2.36
N GLU A 182 -3.07 -14.57 2.97
CA GLU A 182 -4.05 -15.46 2.34
C GLU A 182 -5.34 -14.72 1.95
N VAL A 183 -5.84 -13.85 2.83
CA VAL A 183 -7.03 -13.02 2.54
C VAL A 183 -6.74 -12.02 1.42
N ALA A 184 -5.56 -11.39 1.43
CA ALA A 184 -5.15 -10.46 0.38
C ALA A 184 -5.09 -11.13 -1.00
N ASP A 185 -4.54 -12.35 -1.07
CA ASP A 185 -4.43 -13.11 -2.31
C ASP A 185 -5.81 -13.49 -2.86
N LYS A 186 -6.68 -14.04 -2.01
CA LYS A 186 -8.06 -14.38 -2.40
C LYS A 186 -8.85 -13.16 -2.88
N ILE A 187 -8.72 -12.02 -2.19
CA ILE A 187 -9.40 -10.78 -2.60
C ILE A 187 -8.87 -10.31 -3.96
N GLU A 188 -7.56 -10.32 -4.17
CA GLU A 188 -6.97 -9.90 -5.43
C GLU A 188 -7.41 -10.80 -6.61
N GLU A 189 -7.41 -12.13 -6.42
CA GLU A 189 -7.96 -13.06 -7.41
C GLU A 189 -9.43 -12.75 -7.75
N VAL A 190 -10.26 -12.49 -6.73
CA VAL A 190 -11.67 -12.13 -6.92
C VAL A 190 -11.81 -10.80 -7.67
N VAL A 191 -10.99 -9.79 -7.33
CA VAL A 191 -10.99 -8.49 -8.02
C VAL A 191 -10.70 -8.68 -9.50
N TYR A 192 -9.61 -9.36 -9.86
CA TYR A 192 -9.24 -9.55 -11.26
C TYR A 192 -10.21 -10.46 -11.99
N LYS A 193 -10.72 -11.52 -11.35
CA LYS A 193 -11.76 -12.38 -11.94
C LYS A 193 -13.02 -11.61 -12.35
N ASN A 194 -13.44 -10.63 -11.55
CA ASN A 194 -14.70 -9.91 -11.79
C ASN A 194 -14.53 -8.61 -12.60
N LEU A 195 -13.36 -7.98 -12.58
CA LEU A 195 -13.14 -6.69 -13.26
C LEU A 195 -12.41 -6.82 -14.60
N ARG A 196 -11.57 -7.85 -14.80
CA ARG A 196 -10.76 -8.02 -16.02
C ARG A 196 -11.57 -8.47 -17.25
N GLY A 197 -12.85 -8.81 -17.07
CA GLY A 197 -13.78 -9.20 -18.15
C GLY A 197 -14.78 -8.12 -18.57
N GLY A 198 -14.59 -6.87 -18.14
CA GLY A 198 -15.56 -5.78 -18.31
C GLY A 198 -15.17 -4.66 -19.29
N ALA A 199 -14.23 -4.88 -20.21
CA ALA A 199 -13.85 -3.93 -21.26
C ALA A 199 -14.05 -4.52 -22.66
#